data_AF-A0A9Q3Q1H6-F1
#
_entry.id   AF-A0A9Q3Q1H6-F1
#
_cell.length_a   1.000
_cell.length_b   1.000
_cell.length_c   1.000
_cell.angle_alpha   90.00
_cell.angle_beta   90.00
_cell.angle_gamma   90.00
#
_symmetry.space_group_name_H-M   'P 1'
#
loop_
_entity.id
_entity.type
_entity.pdbx_description
1 polymer ?
#
loop_
_entity_poly.entity_id
_entity_poly.type
_entity_poly.pdbx_seq_one_letter_code
_entity_poly.pdbx_strand_id
1 'polypeptide(L)'
;MEYKAHEGYTHDWVTLLPAVQLAYNTSQHSTTVKTPALVEKGWNPLLPVDHLKKNLLSIHPTSKDFHDMWKRACDTAAKSIA
;
A
#
# COMPACT_ATOMS: atom_id res chain seq x y z
N MET A 1 -18.45 10.30 -20.46
CA MET A 1 -18.75 10.30 -19.01
C MET A 1 -17.43 10.51 -18.29
N GLU A 2 -17.20 11.70 -17.76
CA GLU A 2 -15.99 12.03 -17.00
C GLU A 2 -16.30 11.79 -15.51
N TYR A 3 -15.57 10.87 -14.88
CA TYR A 3 -15.72 10.61 -13.44
C TYR A 3 -14.94 11.67 -12.67
N LYS A 4 -15.64 12.67 -12.12
CA LYS A 4 -15.02 13.71 -11.28
C LYS A 4 -14.92 13.20 -9.85
N ALA A 5 -13.73 12.78 -9.44
CA ALA A 5 -13.42 12.70 -8.02
C ALA A 5 -13.51 14.12 -7.43
N HIS A 6 -14.03 14.24 -6.20
CA HIS A 6 -14.28 15.50 -5.48
C HIS A 6 -13.04 16.42 -5.35
N GLU A 7 -11.86 15.89 -5.65
CA GLU A 7 -10.57 16.58 -5.58
C GLU A 7 -9.91 16.65 -6.97
N GLY A 8 -10.39 17.51 -7.88
CA GLY A 8 -9.64 18.09 -9.01
C GLY A 8 -8.94 17.19 -10.06
N TYR A 9 -8.81 15.89 -9.85
CA TYR A 9 -8.08 14.95 -10.70
C TYR A 9 -9.08 14.20 -11.58
N THR A 10 -9.42 14.81 -12.71
CA THR A 10 -10.12 14.13 -13.80
C THR A 10 -9.10 13.23 -14.52
N HIS A 11 -8.71 12.10 -13.93
CA HIS A 11 -7.94 11.11 -14.67
C HIS A 11 -8.87 10.46 -15.70
N ASP A 12 -8.54 10.60 -16.99
CA ASP A 12 -9.24 9.87 -18.05
C ASP A 12 -9.13 8.36 -17.76
N TRP A 13 -10.24 7.64 -17.78
CA TRP A 13 -10.27 6.23 -17.39
C TRP A 13 -9.35 5.37 -18.27
N VAL A 14 -9.11 5.79 -19.51
CA VAL A 14 -8.15 5.13 -20.42
C VAL A 14 -6.73 5.20 -19.85
N THR A 15 -6.36 6.31 -19.22
CA THR A 15 -5.04 6.48 -18.57
C THR A 15 -4.88 5.58 -17.35
N LEU A 16 -5.98 5.15 -16.74
CA LEU A 16 -5.98 4.27 -15.56
C LEU A 16 -5.97 2.77 -15.93
N LEU A 17 -6.30 2.41 -17.18
CA LEU A 17 -6.36 1.01 -17.62
C LEU A 17 -5.09 0.21 -17.31
N PRO A 18 -3.86 0.72 -17.53
CA PRO A 18 -2.66 -0.05 -17.22
C PRO A 18 -2.54 -0.37 -15.72
N ALA A 19 -2.92 0.57 -14.85
CA ALA A 19 -2.87 0.38 -13.40
C ALA A 19 -3.91 -0.66 -12.94
N VAL A 20 -5.12 -0.60 -13.49
CA VAL A 20 -6.18 -1.58 -13.20
C VAL A 20 -5.80 -2.97 -13.69
N GLN A 21 -5.25 -3.07 -14.89
CA GLN A 21 -4.77 -4.33 -15.46
C GLN A 21 -3.68 -4.96 -14.58
N LEU A 22 -2.74 -4.16 -14.07
CA LEU A 22 -1.71 -4.63 -13.15
C LEU A 22 -2.32 -5.12 -11.83
N ALA A 23 -3.25 -4.37 -11.24
CA ALA A 23 -3.93 -4.74 -10.00
C ALA A 23 -4.72 -6.05 -10.16
N TYR A 24 -5.45 -6.20 -11.26
CA TYR A 24 -6.19 -7.42 -11.57
C TYR A 24 -5.25 -8.63 -11.70
N ASN A 25 -4.18 -8.49 -12.47
CA ASN A 25 -3.23 -9.58 -12.72
C ASN A 25 -2.47 -10.06 -11.48
N THR A 26 -2.38 -9.23 -10.46
CA THR A 26 -1.65 -9.51 -9.21
C THR A 26 -2.56 -9.85 -8.04
N SER A 27 -3.87 -9.67 -8.17
CA SER A 27 -4.85 -10.06 -7.16
C SER A 27 -5.13 -11.56 -7.20
N GLN A 28 -5.31 -12.18 -6.04
CA GLN A 28 -5.70 -13.60 -5.98
C GLN A 28 -7.15 -13.77 -6.40
N HIS A 29 -7.40 -14.68 -7.34
CA HIS A 29 -8.76 -15.04 -7.72
C HIS A 29 -9.42 -15.87 -6.60
N SER A 30 -10.66 -15.54 -6.23
CA SER A 30 -11.37 -16.15 -5.08
C SER A 30 -11.49 -17.67 -5.17
N THR A 31 -11.72 -18.21 -6.36
CA THR A 31 -11.92 -19.65 -6.57
C THR A 31 -10.61 -20.42 -6.71
N THR A 32 -9.61 -19.80 -7.33
CA THR A 32 -8.37 -20.49 -7.73
C THR A 32 -7.25 -20.27 -6.72
N VAL A 33 -7.37 -19.24 -5.88
CA VAL A 33 -6.36 -18.78 -4.90
C VAL A 33 -5.00 -18.47 -5.56
N LYS A 34 -4.99 -18.33 -6.88
CA LYS A 34 -3.84 -17.99 -7.71
C LYS A 34 -4.12 -16.67 -8.40
N THR A 35 -3.06 -15.93 -8.69
CA THR A 35 -3.12 -14.70 -9.47
C THR A 35 -3.32 -15.01 -10.95
N PRO A 36 -4.09 -14.22 -11.71
CA PRO A 36 -4.27 -14.43 -13.15
C PRO A 36 -2.95 -14.48 -13.91
N ALA A 37 -1.98 -13.60 -13.58
CA ALA A 37 -0.66 -13.62 -14.25
C ALA A 37 0.09 -14.94 -14.06
N LEU A 38 0.00 -15.54 -12.88
CA LEU A 38 0.62 -16.84 -12.61
C LEU A 38 -0.04 -17.96 -13.41
N VAL A 39 -1.36 -17.92 -13.60
CA VAL A 39 -2.10 -18.94 -14.34
C VAL A 39 -1.86 -18.82 -15.85
N GLU A 40 -1.86 -17.60 -16.39
CA GLU A 40 -1.73 -17.35 -17.83
C GLU A 40 -0.27 -17.42 -18.32
N LYS A 41 0.65 -16.83 -17.56
CA LYS A 41 2.05 -16.63 -17.98
C LYS A 41 3.03 -17.51 -17.23
N GLY A 42 2.61 -18.15 -16.13
CA GLY A 42 3.48 -18.96 -15.29
C GLY A 42 4.34 -18.15 -14.30
N TRP A 43 4.21 -16.82 -14.24
CA TRP A 43 4.98 -15.97 -13.34
C TRP A 43 4.20 -14.71 -12.94
N ASN A 44 4.54 -14.14 -11.77
CA ASN A 44 3.97 -12.88 -11.30
C ASN A 44 4.93 -11.71 -11.57
N PRO A 45 4.41 -10.56 -12.05
CA PRO A 45 5.22 -9.37 -12.23
C PRO A 45 5.74 -8.85 -10.89
N LEU A 46 6.99 -8.38 -10.88
CA LEU A 46 7.57 -7.70 -9.73
C LEU A 46 6.89 -6.33 -9.57
N LEU A 47 6.27 -6.10 -8.42
CA LEU A 47 5.63 -4.84 -8.11
C LEU A 47 6.65 -3.82 -7.58
N PRO A 48 6.36 -2.51 -7.66
CA PRO A 48 7.20 -1.49 -7.03
C PRO A 48 7.42 -1.74 -5.53
N VAL A 49 6.42 -2.29 -4.84
CA VAL A 49 6.51 -2.69 -3.43
C VAL A 49 7.51 -3.82 -3.17
N ASP A 50 7.78 -4.66 -4.16
CA ASP A 50 8.78 -5.72 -4.05
C ASP A 50 10.20 -5.19 -4.16
N HIS A 51 10.38 -4.03 -4.82
CA HIS A 51 11.66 -3.34 -4.94
C HIS A 51 11.98 -2.47 -3.73
N LEU A 52 10.97 -2.08 -2.96
CA LEU A 52 11.17 -1.44 -1.66
C LEU A 52 11.86 -2.45 -0.74
N LYS A 53 13.13 -2.19 -0.38
CA LYS A 53 13.80 -3.05 0.61
C LYS A 53 12.96 -3.00 1.88
N LYS A 54 12.50 -4.16 2.35
CA LYS A 54 11.71 -4.28 3.58
C LYS A 54 12.42 -3.67 4.80
N ASN A 55 13.75 -3.50 4.72
CA ASN A 55 14.62 -2.92 5.74
C ASN A 55 15.00 -1.45 5.50
N LEU A 56 14.36 -0.74 4.55
CA LEU A 56 14.68 0.67 4.23
C LEU A 56 13.94 1.69 5.12
N LEU A 57 13.38 1.26 6.24
CA LEU A 57 13.09 2.19 7.34
C LEU A 57 14.43 2.57 8.00
N SER A 58 15.25 3.36 7.31
CA SER A 58 16.04 4.36 8.02
C SER A 58 15.02 5.36 8.53
N ILE A 59 14.42 5.02 9.66
CA ILE A 59 13.64 5.93 10.47
C ILE A 59 14.51 7.18 10.56
N HIS A 60 14.10 8.28 9.92
CA HIS A 60 14.79 9.56 10.10
C HIS A 60 14.98 9.73 11.61
N PRO A 61 16.16 10.13 12.13
CA PRO A 61 16.43 10.12 13.58
C PRO A 61 15.28 10.72 14.40
N THR A 62 14.66 11.79 13.90
CA THR A 62 13.44 12.42 14.43
C THR A 62 12.22 11.50 14.59
N SER A 63 12.01 10.53 13.70
CA SER A 63 10.87 9.60 13.77
C SER A 63 11.07 8.53 14.85
N LYS A 64 12.32 8.18 15.20
CA LYS A 64 12.60 7.33 16.37
C LYS A 64 12.30 8.10 17.65
N ASP A 65 12.77 9.35 17.74
CA ASP A 65 12.50 10.22 18.88
C ASP A 65 10.99 10.46 19.07
N PHE A 66 10.25 10.66 17.97
CA PHE A 66 8.80 10.79 17.99
C PHE A 66 8.10 9.51 18.45
N HIS A 67 8.55 8.34 18.00
CA HIS A 67 8.01 7.05 18.45
C HIS A 67 8.21 6.85 19.96
N ASP A 68 9.39 7.18 20.47
CA ASP A 68 9.72 7.07 21.89
C ASP A 68 8.93 8.07 22.74
N MET A 69 8.76 9.30 22.26
CA MET A 69 7.89 10.31 22.88
C MET A 69 6.44 9.83 22.94
N TRP A 70 5.91 9.30 21.82
CA TRP A 70 4.53 8.81 21.73
C TRP A 70 4.26 7.67 22.73
N LYS A 71 5.17 6.69 22.83
CA LYS A 71 5.06 5.61 23.82
C LYS A 71 4.96 6.13 25.26
N ARG A 72 5.84 7.07 25.63
CA ARG A 72 5.84 7.68 26.98
C ARG A 72 4.52 8.41 27.28
N ALA A 73 3.95 9.10 26.28
CA ALA A 73 2.67 9.78 26.41
C ALA A 73 1.54 8.76 26.66
N CYS A 74 1.50 7.66 25.90
CA CYS A 74 0.52 6.59 26.11
C CYS A 74 0.63 5.94 27.50
N ASP A 75 1.85 5.62 27.96
CA ASP A 75 2.06 5.02 29.28
C ASP A 75 1.62 5.95 30.42
N THR A 76 1.85 7.25 30.26
CA THR A 76 1.42 8.27 31.23
C THR A 76 -0.10 8.41 31.24
N ALA A 77 -0.72 8.45 30.06
CA ALA A 77 -2.17 8.49 29.93
C ALA A 77 -2.82 7.26 30.58
N ALA A 78 -2.30 6.06 30.31
CA ALA A 78 -2.78 4.81 30.90
C ALA A 78 -2.68 4.81 32.44
N LYS A 79 -1.60 5.35 33.00
CA LYS A 79 -1.43 5.50 34.45
C LYS A 79 -2.34 6.55 35.06
N SER A 80 -2.67 7.61 34.32
CA SER A 80 -3.55 8.67 34.81
C SER A 80 -5.04 8.30 34.82
N ILE A 81 -5.40 7.18 34.19
CA ILE A 81 -6.77 6.65 34.11
C ILE A 81 -7.01 5.55 35.19
N ALA A 82 -5.96 5.12 35.90
CA ALA A 82 -6.04 4.18 37.03
C ALA A 82 -6.03 4.93 38.37
#